data_AF-A0A6M0HJW0-F1
#
_entry.id   AF-A0A6M0HJW0-F1
#
_cell.length_a   1.000
_cell.length_b   1.000
_cell.length_c   1.000
_cell.angle_alpha   90.00
_cell.angle_beta   90.00
_cell.angle_gamma   90.00
#
_symmetry.space_group_name_H-M   'P 1'
#
loop_
_entity.id
_entity.type
_entity.pdbx_description
1 polymer ?
#
loop_
_entity_poly.entity_id
_entity_poly.type
_entity_poly.pdbx_seq_one_letter_code
_entity_poly.pdbx_strand_id
1 'polypeptide(L)' 'MPHATPDQSKTPLRIEDAVNDVCPWSGKPIAADSLTLYNGAVVGFCNPECRDKFARALRSFEDALQARRAESAGINQ' A
#
# COMPACT_ATOMS: atom_id res chain seq x y z
N MET A 1 -38.08 -0.34 -17.21
CA MET A 1 -36.75 -0.91 -17.51
C MET A 1 -35.81 -0.58 -16.35
N PRO A 2 -35.46 -1.51 -15.46
CA PRO A 2 -34.50 -1.24 -14.39
C PRO A 2 -33.07 -1.36 -14.95
N HIS A 3 -32.41 -0.22 -15.23
CA HIS A 3 -30.96 -0.22 -15.35
C HIS A 3 -30.39 -0.25 -13.93
N ALA A 4 -29.94 -1.43 -13.52
CA ALA A 4 -29.11 -1.61 -12.35
C ALA A 4 -27.83 -0.77 -12.52
N THR A 5 -27.66 0.24 -11.67
CA THR A 5 -26.38 0.90 -11.44
C THR A 5 -25.35 -0.17 -11.05
N PRO A 6 -24.20 -0.28 -11.75
CA PRO A 6 -23.11 -1.12 -11.29
C PRO A 6 -22.57 -0.53 -9.98
N ASP A 7 -22.77 -1.32 -8.92
CA ASP A 7 -22.20 -1.22 -7.59
C ASP A 7 -20.77 -0.65 -7.60
N GLN A 8 -20.63 0.60 -7.15
CA GLN A 8 -19.35 1.31 -6.98
C GLN A 8 -18.66 0.92 -5.65
N SER A 9 -18.89 -0.29 -5.13
CA SER A 9 -18.55 -0.63 -3.73
C SER A 9 -17.26 -1.43 -3.59
N LYS A 10 -16.52 -1.69 -4.68
CA LYS A 10 -15.26 -2.41 -4.61
C LYS A 10 -14.34 -2.03 -5.77
N THR A 11 -13.81 -0.80 -5.73
CA THR A 11 -12.80 -0.35 -6.69
C THR A 11 -11.65 -1.38 -6.70
N PRO A 12 -11.43 -2.13 -7.79
CA PRO A 12 -10.22 -2.91 -7.90
C PRO A 12 -9.10 -1.89 -7.86
N LEU A 13 -8.17 -2.05 -6.91
CA LEU A 13 -6.94 -1.26 -6.89
C LEU A 13 -6.40 -1.26 -8.33
N ARG A 14 -6.27 -0.09 -8.96
CA ARG A 14 -5.77 -0.01 -10.33
C ARG A 14 -4.27 0.23 -10.27
N ILE A 15 -3.58 -0.36 -11.23
CA ILE A 15 -2.13 -0.18 -11.38
C ILE A 15 -1.79 1.28 -11.70
N GLU A 16 -2.74 2.02 -12.30
CA GLU A 16 -2.63 3.45 -12.64
C GLU A 16 -2.60 4.35 -11.40
N ASP A 17 -3.26 3.95 -10.31
CA ASP A 17 -3.21 4.65 -9.02
C ASP A 17 -1.96 4.28 -8.22
N ALA A 18 -1.17 3.30 -8.70
CA ALA A 18 0.03 2.89 -8.03
C ALA A 18 1.08 4.00 -8.12
N VAL A 19 1.60 4.43 -6.97
CA VAL A 19 2.67 5.45 -6.89
C VAL A 19 4.00 4.97 -7.45
N ASN A 20 4.07 3.71 -7.87
CA ASN A 20 5.27 3.03 -8.29
C ASN A 20 4.96 2.10 -9.47
N ASP A 21 5.75 2.18 -10.54
CA ASP A 21 5.59 1.37 -11.75
C ASP A 21 6.45 0.09 -11.73
N VAL A 22 7.51 0.07 -10.91
CA VAL A 22 8.51 -1.00 -10.86
C VAL A 22 8.79 -1.50 -9.45
N CYS A 23 8.72 -2.81 -9.22
CA CYS A 23 8.92 -3.42 -7.91
C CYS A 23 10.29 -3.01 -7.30
N PRO A 24 10.31 -2.42 -6.08
CA PRO A 24 11.55 -1.93 -5.47
C PRO A 24 12.56 -3.03 -5.12
N TRP A 25 12.12 -4.29 -5.08
CA TRP A 25 12.97 -5.44 -4.76
C TRP A 25 13.78 -5.96 -5.96
N SER A 26 13.21 -5.87 -7.17
CA SER A 26 13.76 -6.54 -8.35
C SER A 26 13.83 -5.66 -9.60
N GLY A 27 13.23 -4.47 -9.59
CA GLY A 27 13.13 -3.60 -10.76
C GLY A 27 12.19 -4.11 -11.87
N LYS A 28 11.43 -5.19 -11.61
CA LYS A 28 10.42 -5.73 -12.53
C LYS A 28 9.16 -4.87 -12.52
N PRO A 29 8.38 -4.81 -13.61
CA PRO A 29 7.09 -4.12 -13.61
C PRO A 29 6.17 -4.69 -12.53
N ILE A 30 5.36 -3.83 -11.93
CA ILE A 30 4.37 -4.25 -10.94
C ILE A 30 3.20 -4.98 -11.61
N ALA A 31 2.49 -5.83 -10.85
CA ALA A 31 1.31 -6.55 -11.32
C ALA A 31 0.05 -6.03 -10.65
N ALA A 32 -1.04 -5.87 -11.41
CA ALA A 32 -2.33 -5.42 -10.90
C ALA A 32 -2.94 -6.40 -9.86
N ASP A 33 -2.56 -7.68 -9.91
CA ASP A 33 -2.94 -8.69 -8.92
C ASP A 33 -2.13 -8.61 -7.60
N SER A 34 -1.05 -7.83 -7.59
CA SER A 34 -0.12 -7.69 -6.45
C SER A 34 -0.04 -6.24 -5.96
N LEU A 35 -1.19 -5.58 -5.88
CA LEU A 35 -1.33 -4.23 -5.34
C LEU A 35 -1.69 -4.25 -3.86
N THR A 36 -1.25 -3.24 -3.12
CA THR A 36 -1.64 -2.98 -1.73
C THR A 36 -1.92 -1.50 -1.54
N LEU A 37 -2.81 -1.17 -0.62
CA LEU A 37 -2.97 0.20 -0.16
C LEU A 37 -1.97 0.46 0.97
N TYR A 38 -1.21 1.54 0.89
CA TYR A 38 -0.29 2.00 1.92
C TYR A 38 -0.44 3.50 2.13
N ASN A 39 -0.81 3.91 3.35
CA ASN A 39 -0.96 5.32 3.73
C ASN A 39 -1.85 6.13 2.76
N GLY A 40 -2.91 5.51 2.23
CA GLY A 40 -3.83 6.12 1.26
C GLY A 40 -3.32 6.11 -0.20
N ALA A 41 -2.12 5.63 -0.45
CA ALA A 41 -1.54 5.45 -1.79
C ALA A 41 -1.60 3.98 -2.22
N VAL A 42 -1.82 3.70 -3.51
CA VAL A 42 -1.69 2.33 -4.03
C VAL A 42 -0.21 2.05 -4.29
N VAL A 43 0.28 0.89 -3.90
CA VAL A 43 1.65 0.43 -4.14
C VAL A 43 1.58 -0.94 -4.79
N GLY A 44 2.26 -1.10 -5.92
CA GLY A 44 2.32 -2.39 -6.61
C GLY A 44 3.62 -3.14 -6.42
N PHE A 45 3.53 -4.45 -6.57
CA PHE A 45 4.64 -5.40 -6.51
C PHE A 45 4.64 -6.33 -7.72
N CYS A 46 5.79 -6.91 -8.04
CA CYS A 46 5.87 -7.88 -9.13
C CYS A 46 5.24 -9.24 -8.77
N ASN A 47 5.14 -9.57 -7.48
CA ASN A 47 4.62 -10.84 -6.98
C ASN A 47 4.01 -10.66 -5.57
N PRO A 48 3.07 -11.53 -5.15
CA PRO A 48 2.47 -11.46 -3.82
C PRO A 48 3.50 -11.66 -2.69
N GLU A 49 4.55 -12.47 -2.92
CA GLU A 49 5.62 -12.65 -1.92
C GLU A 49 6.33 -11.32 -1.57
N CYS A 50 6.56 -10.47 -2.58
CA CYS A 50 7.17 -9.15 -2.37
C CYS A 50 6.22 -8.23 -1.57
N ARG A 51 4.92 -8.30 -1.87
CA ARG A 51 3.88 -7.58 -1.11
C ARG A 51 3.86 -8.02 0.36
N ASP A 52 3.93 -9.33 0.62
CA ASP A 52 3.92 -9.88 1.99
C ASP A 52 5.18 -9.51 2.78
N LYS A 53 6.36 -9.52 2.14
CA LYS A 53 7.62 -9.01 2.74
C LYS A 53 7.50 -7.53 3.08
N PHE A 54 6.95 -6.74 2.17
CA PHE A 54 6.72 -5.31 2.38
C PHE A 54 5.73 -5.06 3.53
N ALA A 55 4.61 -5.78 3.59
CA ALA A 55 3.63 -5.63 4.66
C ALA A 55 4.24 -5.91 6.06
N ARG A 56 5.11 -6.92 6.18
CA ARG A 56 5.84 -7.17 7.45
C ARG A 56 6.79 -6.03 7.78
N ALA A 57 7.57 -5.59 6.81
CA ALA A 57 8.52 -4.49 7.00
C ALA A 57 7.77 -3.22 7.42
N LEU A 58 6.68 -2.90 6.74
CA LEU A 58 5.80 -1.77 7.09
C LEU A 58 5.33 -1.85 8.53
N ARG A 59 4.82 -2.99 8.97
CA ARG A 59 4.36 -3.13 10.36
C ARG A 59 5.48 -2.84 11.37
N SER A 60 6.69 -3.32 11.10
CA SER A 60 7.86 -3.02 11.94
C SER A 60 8.26 -1.54 11.88
N PHE A 61 8.17 -0.90 10.70
CA PHE A 61 8.46 0.53 10.55
C PHE A 61 7.39 1.40 11.20
N GLU A 62 6.11 1.05 11.09
CA GLU A 62 5.00 1.78 11.70
C GLU A 62 5.06 1.69 13.22
N ASP A 63 5.35 0.51 13.78
CA ASP A 63 5.57 0.34 15.22
C ASP A 63 6.71 1.25 15.72
N ALA A 64 7.85 1.22 15.03
CA ALA A 64 9.00 2.07 15.36
C ALA A 64 8.68 3.56 15.17
N LEU A 65 7.98 3.95 14.10
CA LEU A 65 7.62 5.34 13.82
C LEU A 65 6.59 5.87 14.82
N GLN A 66 5.64 5.03 15.24
CA GLN A 66 4.64 5.38 16.24
C GLN A 66 5.30 5.60 17.60
N ALA A 67 6.24 4.72 17.99
CA ALA A 67 7.06 4.92 19.18
C ALA A 67 7.84 6.25 19.11
N ARG A 68 8.51 6.52 17.99
CA ARG A 68 9.27 7.77 17.74
C ARG A 68 8.39 9.02 17.78
N ARG A 69 7.18 8.95 17.22
CA ARG A 69 6.21 10.05 17.25
C ARG A 69 5.69 10.30 18.65
N ALA A 70 5.40 9.24 19.42
CA ALA A 70 4.99 9.35 20.81
C ALA A 70 6.09 9.98 21.68
N GLU A 71 7.35 9.59 21.46
CA GLU A 71 8.51 10.22 22.11
C GLU A 71 8.62 11.70 21.73
N SER A 72 8.62 12.03 20.44
CA SER A 72 8.80 13.40 19.94
C SER A 72 7.66 14.34 20.35
N ALA A 73 6.42 13.84 20.41
CA ALA A 73 5.27 14.61 20.90
C ALA A 73 5.38 14.95 22.40
N GLY A 74 6.19 14.21 23.17
CA GLY A 74 6.46 14.46 24.59
C GLY A 74 7.61 15.44 24.87
N ILE A 75 8.38 15.87 23.86
CA ILE A 75 9.59 16.72 24.06
C ILE A 75 9.29 18.23 23.92
N ASN A 76 8.02 18.63 23.78
CA ASN A 76 7.64 20.06 23.85
C ASN A 76 6.97 20.39 25.19
N GLN A 77 7.63 20.05 26.29
CA GLN A 77 7.31 20.53 27.65
C GLN A 77 8.09 21.81 27.95
#